data_AF-A0A257LJP8-F1
#
_entry.id   AF-A0A257LJP8-F1
#
_cell.length_a   1.000
_cell.length_b   1.000
_cell.length_c   1.000
_cell.angle_alpha   90.00
_cell.angle_beta   90.00
_cell.angle_gamma   90.00
#
_symmetry.space_group_name_H-M   'P 1'
#
loop_
_entity.id
_entity.type
_entity.pdbx_description
1 polymer ?
#
loop_
_entity_poly.entity_id
_entity_poly.type
_entity_poly.pdbx_seq_one_letter_code
_entity_poly.pdbx_strand_id
1 'polypeptide(L)'
;MSAAAALSAPLAGVRIIEFEGIGPGPLAGQMLVGMGADVTVIARPQKGVLNERLGGQGDNPMRRGKRVVLLDLKQPEAVAQAMALVACADALIEGNRPGVMERLGLGPADCAAHN
;
A
#
# COMPACT_ATOMS: atom_id res chain seq x y z
N MET A 1 28.90 24.21 -21.34
CA MET A 1 28.50 23.64 -20.04
C MET A 1 27.45 22.58 -20.32
N SER A 2 27.79 21.30 -20.18
CA SER A 2 26.85 20.20 -20.39
C SER A 2 25.88 20.15 -19.22
N ALA A 3 24.58 20.19 -19.49
CA ALA A 3 23.57 19.97 -18.48
C ALA A 3 23.65 18.49 -18.05
N ALA A 4 23.95 18.25 -16.77
CA ALA A 4 23.75 16.92 -16.19
C ALA A 4 22.29 16.53 -16.44
N ALA A 5 22.05 15.43 -17.15
CA ALA A 5 20.72 14.87 -17.24
C ALA A 5 20.19 14.73 -15.81
N ALA A 6 19.03 15.32 -15.52
CA ALA A 6 18.40 15.16 -14.22
C ALA A 6 18.17 13.65 -14.03
N LEU A 7 18.94 13.04 -13.12
CA LEU A 7 18.79 11.62 -12.80
C LEU A 7 17.39 11.45 -12.22
N SER A 8 16.52 10.78 -12.96
CA SER A 8 15.22 10.36 -12.44
C SER A 8 15.46 9.46 -11.22
N ALA A 9 14.60 9.60 -10.20
CA ALA A 9 14.64 8.71 -9.05
C ALA A 9 14.55 7.25 -9.52
N PRO A 10 15.26 6.30 -8.87
CA PRO A 10 15.42 4.94 -9.39
C PRO A 10 14.12 4.15 -9.52
N LEU A 11 13.08 4.52 -8.78
CA LEU A 11 11.73 3.93 -8.89
C LEU A 11 10.70 4.90 -9.47
N ALA A 12 11.14 5.94 -10.19
CA ALA A 12 10.23 6.86 -10.86
C ALA A 12 9.33 6.09 -11.84
N GLY A 13 8.01 6.25 -11.69
CA GLY A 13 7.00 5.59 -12.50
C GLY A 13 6.54 4.22 -11.98
N VAL A 14 7.21 3.65 -10.96
CA VAL A 14 6.78 2.40 -10.32
C VAL A 14 5.61 2.67 -9.39
N ARG A 15 4.50 1.96 -9.57
CA ARG A 15 3.27 2.06 -8.78
C ARG A 15 3.18 0.87 -7.83
N ILE A 16 2.93 1.12 -6.55
CA ILE A 16 2.87 0.08 -5.53
C ILE A 16 1.59 0.22 -4.74
N ILE A 17 0.88 -0.89 -4.55
CA ILE A 17 -0.26 -0.97 -3.65
C ILE A 17 0.19 -1.62 -2.35
N GLU A 18 -0.05 -0.94 -1.24
CA GLU A 18 0.24 -1.42 0.11
C GLU A 18 -1.07 -1.67 0.86
N PHE A 19 -1.32 -2.90 1.29
CA PHE A 19 -2.36 -3.18 2.27
C PHE A 19 -1.85 -2.84 3.65
N GLU A 20 -2.53 -1.92 4.35
CA GLU A 20 -2.02 -1.36 5.60
C GLU A 20 -1.74 -2.45 6.65
N GLY A 21 -0.47 -2.58 7.01
CA GLY A 21 0.01 -3.42 8.10
C GLY A 21 0.62 -2.61 9.24
N ILE A 22 1.42 -3.26 10.07
CA ILE A 22 2.21 -2.63 11.14
C ILE A 22 3.65 -3.08 10.99
N GLY A 23 4.60 -2.15 11.20
CA GLY A 23 6.02 -2.47 11.24
C GLY A 23 6.65 -2.62 9.86
N PRO A 24 7.14 -3.81 9.47
CA PRO A 24 8.01 -3.99 8.30
C PRO A 24 7.37 -3.60 6.96
N GLY A 25 6.09 -3.92 6.72
CA GLY A 25 5.40 -3.58 5.47
C GLY A 25 5.33 -2.06 5.22
N PRO A 26 4.76 -1.28 6.17
CA PRO A 26 4.74 0.18 6.04
C PRO A 26 6.13 0.82 5.96
N LEU A 27 7.12 0.28 6.66
CA LEU A 27 8.52 0.74 6.56
C LEU A 27 9.09 0.52 5.15
N ALA A 28 8.86 -0.66 4.56
CA ALA A 28 9.29 -0.95 3.19
C ALA A 28 8.65 0.03 2.19
N GLY A 29 7.33 0.26 2.29
CA GLY A 29 6.64 1.25 1.45
C GLY A 29 7.22 2.66 1.61
N GLN A 30 7.63 3.06 2.81
CA GLN A 30 8.24 4.37 3.05
C GLN A 30 9.63 4.48 2.39
N MET A 31 10.44 3.42 2.46
CA MET A 31 11.74 3.38 1.77
C MET A 31 11.58 3.48 0.25
N LEU A 32 10.57 2.81 -0.32
CA LEU A 32 10.29 2.84 -1.76
C LEU A 32 9.82 4.21 -2.24
N VAL A 33 9.02 4.93 -1.44
CA VAL A 33 8.70 6.36 -1.70
C VAL A 33 9.97 7.21 -1.73
N GLY A 34 10.91 6.99 -0.79
CA GLY A 34 12.19 7.69 -0.77
C GLY A 34 13.04 7.48 -2.03
N MET A 35 12.79 6.39 -2.76
CA MET A 35 13.41 6.06 -4.04
C MET A 35 12.57 6.48 -5.26
N GLY A 36 11.42 7.13 -5.05
CA GLY A 36 10.60 7.73 -6.11
C GLY A 36 9.37 6.93 -6.57
N ALA A 37 9.02 5.84 -5.90
CA ALA A 37 7.81 5.07 -6.23
C ALA A 37 6.51 5.82 -5.83
N ASP A 38 5.44 5.66 -6.62
CA ASP A 38 4.09 6.06 -6.21
C ASP A 38 3.46 4.92 -5.40
N VAL A 39 3.36 5.13 -4.09
CA VAL A 39 2.78 4.14 -3.17
C VAL A 39 1.39 4.60 -2.74
N THR A 40 0.38 3.76 -2.99
CA THR A 40 -0.98 3.93 -2.48
C THR A 40 -1.29 2.88 -1.42
N VAL A 41 -1.60 3.35 -0.21
CA VAL A 41 -1.98 2.51 0.93
C VAL A 41 -3.49 2.33 0.97
N ILE A 42 -3.93 1.08 0.93
CA ILE A 42 -5.31 0.70 1.24
C ILE A 42 -5.42 0.48 2.74
N ALA A 43 -6.10 1.40 3.41
CA ALA A 43 -6.27 1.42 4.85
C ALA A 43 -7.73 1.18 5.24
N ARG A 44 -7.94 0.70 6.47
CA ARG A 44 -9.29 0.52 7.00
C ARG A 44 -9.89 1.89 7.41
N PRO A 45 -11.19 2.15 7.17
CA PRO A 45 -11.81 3.44 7.50
C PRO A 45 -11.82 3.78 8.99
N GLN A 46 -11.89 2.77 9.85
CA GLN A 46 -11.78 2.98 11.30
C GLN A 46 -10.33 3.23 11.68
N LYS A 47 -10.07 4.28 12.48
CA LYS A 47 -8.80 4.43 13.19
C LYS A 47 -8.52 3.09 13.85
N GLY A 48 -7.39 2.48 13.49
CA GLY A 48 -7.05 1.18 14.04
C GLY A 48 -7.09 1.31 15.56
N VAL A 49 -8.02 0.62 16.21
CA VAL A 49 -8.04 0.46 17.68
C VAL A 49 -6.65 0.06 18.17
N LEU A 50 -5.89 -0.64 17.32
CA LEU A 50 -4.49 -0.99 17.54
C LEU A 50 -3.52 0.22 17.47
N ASN A 51 -3.67 1.16 16.53
CA ASN A 51 -2.86 2.40 16.51
C ASN A 51 -3.14 3.29 17.72
N GLU A 52 -4.41 3.43 18.11
CA GLU A 52 -4.78 4.18 19.32
C GLU A 52 -4.22 3.50 20.59
N ARG A 53 -4.31 2.17 20.67
CA ARG A 53 -3.76 1.37 21.79
C ARG A 53 -2.23 1.32 21.82
N LEU A 54 -1.55 1.58 20.71
CA LEU A 54 -0.10 1.68 20.61
C LEU A 54 0.40 3.14 20.80
N GLY A 55 -0.45 4.05 21.27
CA GLY A 55 -0.08 5.44 21.60
C GLY A 55 -0.07 6.40 20.42
N GLY A 56 -0.59 5.98 19.25
CA GLY A 56 -0.71 6.82 18.06
C GLY A 56 -1.90 7.78 18.16
N GLN A 57 -1.73 8.89 18.87
CA GLN A 57 -2.73 9.97 18.97
C GLN A 57 -2.71 10.93 17.76
N GLY A 58 -1.83 10.71 16.78
CA GLY A 58 -1.64 11.56 15.59
C GLY A 58 -1.60 10.77 14.27
N ASP A 59 -1.31 11.48 13.18
CA ASP A 59 -1.17 10.87 11.85
C ASP A 59 -0.06 9.79 11.84
N ASN A 60 -0.36 8.64 11.24
CA ASN A 60 0.60 7.54 11.14
C ASN A 60 1.82 7.99 10.33
N PRO A 61 3.03 8.12 10.92
CA PRO A 61 4.22 8.62 10.23
C PRO A 61 4.64 7.72 9.05
N MET A 62 4.24 6.45 9.07
CA MET A 62 4.51 5.50 7.99
C MET A 62 3.68 5.75 6.73
N ARG A 63 2.68 6.65 6.79
CA ARG A 63 1.91 7.10 5.62
C ARG A 63 2.51 8.32 4.92
N ARG A 64 3.55 8.94 5.48
CA ARG A 64 4.19 10.13 4.89
C ARG A 64 4.66 9.84 3.47
N GLY A 65 4.26 10.71 2.53
CA GLY A 65 4.63 10.61 1.11
C GLY A 65 3.87 9.55 0.31
N LYS A 66 2.91 8.84 0.92
CA LYS A 66 2.04 7.86 0.28
C LYS A 66 0.65 8.44 0.05
N ARG A 67 -0.05 7.99 -0.99
CA ARG A 67 -1.51 8.19 -1.12
C ARG A 67 -2.22 7.21 -0.19
N VAL A 68 -3.36 7.61 0.39
CA VAL A 68 -4.13 6.73 1.29
C VAL A 68 -5.56 6.65 0.78
N VAL A 69 -6.06 5.42 0.59
CA VAL A 69 -7.44 5.13 0.22
C VAL A 69 -8.06 4.31 1.35
N LEU A 70 -9.24 4.74 1.83
CA LEU A 70 -9.95 4.05 2.89
C LEU A 70 -10.96 3.08 2.28
N LEU A 71 -10.75 1.78 2.49
CA LEU A 71 -11.65 0.72 1.99
C LEU A 71 -11.97 -0.26 3.13
N ASP A 72 -13.26 -0.50 3.37
CA ASP A 72 -13.69 -1.61 4.23
C ASP A 72 -13.76 -2.89 3.39
N LEU A 73 -12.65 -3.65 3.38
CA LEU A 73 -12.52 -4.88 2.60
C LEU A 73 -13.44 -6.03 3.04
N LYS A 74 -14.34 -5.80 4.02
CA LYS A 74 -15.46 -6.70 4.30
C LYS A 74 -16.61 -6.53 3.31
N GLN A 75 -16.66 -5.41 2.59
CA GLN A 75 -17.66 -5.13 1.57
C GLN A 75 -17.16 -5.61 0.19
N PRO A 76 -17.94 -6.41 -0.56
CA PRO A 76 -17.56 -6.89 -1.88
C PRO A 76 -17.18 -5.77 -2.86
N GLU A 77 -17.88 -4.63 -2.80
CA GLU A 77 -17.61 -3.48 -3.65
C GLU A 77 -16.25 -2.84 -3.34
N ALA A 78 -15.84 -2.85 -2.08
CA ALA A 78 -14.53 -2.35 -1.66
C ALA A 78 -13.41 -3.31 -2.06
N VAL A 79 -13.66 -4.62 -2.04
CA VAL A 79 -12.73 -5.63 -2.59
C VAL A 79 -12.55 -5.41 -4.10
N ALA A 80 -13.63 -5.19 -4.85
CA ALA A 80 -13.55 -4.89 -6.27
C ALA A 80 -12.75 -3.59 -6.56
N GLN A 81 -12.94 -2.54 -5.75
CA GLN A 81 -12.14 -1.32 -5.85
C GLN A 81 -10.66 -1.56 -5.55
N ALA A 82 -10.35 -2.35 -4.51
CA ALA A 82 -8.97 -2.73 -4.20
C ALA A 82 -8.33 -3.51 -5.35
N MET A 83 -9.05 -4.48 -5.93
CA MET A 83 -8.56 -5.25 -7.07
C MET A 83 -8.34 -4.38 -8.32
N ALA A 84 -9.18 -3.38 -8.56
CA ALA A 84 -8.98 -2.43 -9.66
C ALA A 84 -7.69 -1.60 -9.47
N LEU A 85 -7.33 -1.24 -8.23
CA LEU A 85 -6.05 -0.60 -7.93
C LEU A 85 -4.88 -1.56 -8.14
N VAL A 86 -5.02 -2.81 -7.70
CA VAL A 86 -4.02 -3.89 -7.87
C VAL A 86 -3.73 -4.16 -9.34
N ALA A 87 -4.75 -4.19 -10.20
CA ALA A 87 -4.62 -4.44 -11.64
C ALA A 87 -3.77 -3.37 -12.36
N CYS A 88 -3.56 -2.22 -11.72
CA CYS A 88 -2.74 -1.12 -12.22
C CYS A 88 -1.40 -0.98 -11.48
N ALA A 89 -1.06 -1.87 -10.55
CA ALA A 89 0.18 -1.78 -9.78
C ALA A 89 1.35 -2.46 -10.52
N ASP A 90 2.58 -2.19 -10.11
CA ASP A 90 3.76 -2.96 -10.51
C ASP A 90 4.22 -3.90 -9.38
N ALA A 91 3.81 -3.61 -8.13
CA ALA A 91 4.08 -4.45 -6.97
C ALA A 91 3.00 -4.31 -5.89
N LEU A 92 2.94 -5.32 -5.01
CA LEU A 92 2.07 -5.38 -3.84
C LEU A 92 2.89 -5.56 -2.56
N ILE A 93 2.49 -4.87 -1.50
CA ILE A 93 3.00 -5.07 -0.14
C ILE A 93 1.83 -5.46 0.75
N GLU A 94 1.93 -6.63 1.38
CA GLU A 94 0.97 -7.09 2.37
C GLU A 94 1.72 -7.77 3.53
N GLY A 95 1.28 -7.52 4.76
CA GLY A 95 1.89 -8.08 5.97
C GLY A 95 0.87 -8.73 6.89
N ASN A 96 -0.26 -9.18 6.35
CA ASN A 96 -1.28 -9.88 7.11
C ASN A 96 -0.83 -11.29 7.48
N ARG A 97 -1.58 -11.92 8.39
CA ARG A 97 -1.36 -13.34 8.70
C ARG A 97 -1.68 -14.20 7.47
N PRO A 98 -1.01 -15.35 7.28
CA PRO A 98 -1.32 -16.28 6.20
C PRO A 98 -2.82 -16.60 6.13
N GLY A 99 -3.40 -16.61 4.93
CA GLY A 99 -4.81 -16.91 4.71
C GLY A 99 -5.78 -15.73 4.93
N VAL A 100 -5.30 -14.53 5.29
CA VAL A 100 -6.18 -13.35 5.42
C VAL A 100 -6.60 -12.83 4.06
N MET A 101 -5.64 -12.62 3.16
CA MET A 101 -5.90 -12.01 1.86
C MET A 101 -6.69 -12.92 0.94
N GLU A 102 -6.44 -14.24 0.99
CA GLU A 102 -7.19 -15.26 0.27
C GLU A 102 -8.67 -15.29 0.70
N ARG A 103 -8.96 -15.13 2.00
CA ARG A 103 -10.34 -15.05 2.49
C ARG A 103 -11.06 -13.79 2.03
N LEU A 104 -10.30 -12.72 1.74
CA LEU A 104 -10.83 -11.46 1.21
C LEU A 104 -10.95 -11.48 -0.32
N GLY A 105 -10.51 -12.54 -1.01
CA GLY A 105 -10.44 -12.58 -2.48
C GLY A 105 -9.37 -11.66 -3.07
N LEU A 106 -8.35 -11.36 -2.28
CA LEU A 106 -7.20 -10.51 -2.64
C LEU A 106 -5.89 -11.27 -2.40
N GLY A 107 -5.94 -12.61 -2.44
CA GLY A 107 -4.76 -13.44 -2.29
C GLY A 107 -3.82 -13.34 -3.48
N PRO A 108 -2.61 -13.93 -3.39
CA PRO A 108 -1.66 -13.90 -4.49
C PRO A 108 -2.22 -14.43 -5.82
N ALA A 109 -2.99 -15.53 -5.78
CA ALA A 109 -3.60 -16.11 -6.98
C ALA A 109 -4.70 -15.21 -7.58
N ASP A 110 -5.54 -14.60 -6.74
CA ASP A 110 -6.57 -13.67 -7.19
C ASP A 110 -5.94 -12.44 -7.84
N CYS A 111 -4.93 -11.86 -7.19
CA CYS A 111 -4.22 -10.69 -7.70
C CYS A 111 -3.50 -10.98 -9.03
N ALA A 112 -2.78 -12.11 -9.11
CA ALA A 112 -2.04 -12.50 -10.31
C ALA A 112 -2.94 -12.81 -11.52
N ALA A 113 -4.22 -13.13 -11.30
CA ALA A 113 -5.17 -13.30 -12.39
C ALA A 113 -5.55 -11.96 -13.05
N HIS A 114 -5.26 -10.83 -12.39
CA HIS A 114 -5.61 -9.48 -12.83
C HIS A 114 -4.39 -8.61 -13.18
N ASN A 115 -3.17 -9.08 -12.93
CA ASN A 115 -1.90 -8.39 -13.22
C ASN A 115 -0.74 -9.39 -13.32
#